data_AF-A0A183KUJ5-F1
#
_entry.id   AF-A0A183KUJ5-F1
#
_cell.length_a   1.000
_cell.length_b   1.000
_cell.length_c   1.000
_cell.angle_alpha   90.00
_cell.angle_beta   90.00
_cell.angle_gamma   90.00
#
_symmetry.space_group_name_H-M   'P 1'
#
loop_
_entity.id
_entity.type
_entity.pdbx_description
1 polymer ?
#
loop_
_entity_poly.entity_id
_entity_poly.type
_entity_poly.pdbx_seq_one_letter_code
_entity_poly.pdbx_strand_id
1 'polypeptide(L)'
;MVDKAFLFDVTSKIYLATDSNAVDMQTYELCCDMIDVVVDVAAIYTPQSNFVDPPVSEQTGATIILNNDRALYLRGVNQYMALACLMYEESLEKMGLIEFNFCVIKNALQQMLELNQQHAKRELAALLTHQPSSDPIPEDEEPVNELDSSGKDEDGQEVSDGEPQYKNRDVRRE
;
A
#
# COMPACT_ATOMS: atom_id res chain seq x y z
N MET A 1 14.39 -21.90 23.02
CA MET A 1 13.31 -22.15 22.04
C MET A 1 12.68 -20.80 21.66
N VAL A 2 11.88 -20.73 20.59
CA VAL A 2 11.00 -19.56 20.37
C VAL A 2 9.77 -19.74 21.27
N ASP A 3 9.46 -18.73 22.06
CA ASP A 3 8.37 -18.78 23.05
C ASP A 3 7.10 -18.11 22.53
N LYS A 4 7.26 -17.01 21.78
CA LYS A 4 6.17 -16.26 21.19
C LYS A 4 6.58 -15.67 19.85
N ALA A 5 5.65 -15.61 18.89
CA ALA A 5 5.87 -15.00 17.58
C ALA A 5 4.66 -14.17 17.13
N PHE A 6 4.93 -13.03 16.52
CA PHE A 6 3.93 -12.12 15.97
C PHE A 6 4.35 -11.68 14.58
N LEU A 7 3.40 -11.73 13.64
CA LEU A 7 3.52 -11.09 12.35
C LEU A 7 2.83 -9.73 12.43
N PHE A 8 3.61 -8.66 12.49
CA PHE A 8 3.12 -7.29 12.65
C PHE A 8 2.96 -6.57 11.31
N ASP A 9 1.93 -5.73 11.21
CA ASP A 9 2.01 -4.50 10.44
C ASP A 9 2.85 -3.49 11.24
N VAL A 10 3.97 -3.06 10.66
CA VAL A 10 4.97 -2.20 11.29
C VAL A 10 4.46 -0.80 11.59
N THR A 11 3.56 -0.26 10.76
CA THR A 11 3.06 1.10 10.92
C THR A 11 1.96 1.16 11.95
N SER A 12 0.97 0.26 11.87
CA SER A 12 -0.18 0.27 12.78
C SER A 12 0.07 -0.43 14.11
N LYS A 13 1.16 -1.22 14.20
CA LYS A 13 1.47 -2.14 15.31
C LYS A 13 0.44 -3.24 15.52
N ILE A 14 -0.52 -3.40 14.60
CA ILE A 14 -1.50 -4.49 14.66
C ILE A 14 -0.79 -5.78 14.24
N TYR A 15 -0.87 -6.82 15.08
CA TYR A 15 -0.44 -8.15 14.65
C TYR A 15 -1.52 -8.77 13.75
N LEU A 16 -1.11 -9.23 12.58
CA LEU A 16 -1.95 -9.90 11.59
C LEU A 16 -2.14 -11.38 11.92
N ALA A 17 -1.10 -11.99 12.51
CA ALA A 17 -1.10 -13.37 12.95
C ALA A 17 -0.15 -13.56 14.14
N THR A 18 -0.41 -14.60 14.93
CA THR A 18 0.45 -15.01 16.05
C THR A 18 0.39 -16.53 16.20
N ASP A 19 1.37 -17.10 16.89
CA ASP A 19 1.36 -18.54 17.23
C ASP A 19 0.21 -18.90 18.19
N SER A 20 0.01 -20.19 18.41
CA SER A 20 -1.12 -20.73 19.18
C SER A 20 -1.12 -20.39 20.69
N ASN A 21 0.01 -19.94 21.25
CA ASN A 21 0.07 -19.62 22.68
C ASN A 21 -0.73 -18.35 22.98
N ALA A 22 -1.30 -18.26 24.18
CA ALA A 22 -2.03 -17.07 24.62
C ALA A 22 -1.16 -15.81 24.49
N VAL A 23 -1.79 -14.70 24.09
CA VAL A 23 -1.11 -13.42 23.95
C VAL A 23 -1.05 -12.75 25.32
N ASP A 24 0.16 -12.51 25.79
CA ASP A 24 0.43 -11.64 26.93
C ASP A 24 0.62 -10.19 26.44
N MET A 25 -0.08 -9.25 27.10
CA MET A 25 -0.10 -7.85 26.68
C MET A 25 1.28 -7.19 26.83
N GLN A 26 2.02 -7.55 27.89
CA GLN A 26 3.35 -6.97 28.11
C GLN A 26 4.33 -7.40 27.03
N THR A 27 4.24 -8.66 26.60
CA THR A 27 5.03 -9.17 25.47
C THR A 27 4.68 -8.46 24.17
N TYR A 28 3.38 -8.20 23.92
CA TYR A 28 2.95 -7.42 22.75
C TYR A 28 3.51 -5.99 22.77
N GLU A 29 3.39 -5.29 23.90
CA GLU A 29 3.92 -3.93 24.07
C GLU A 29 5.44 -3.89 23.87
N LEU A 30 6.16 -4.85 24.45
CA LEU A 30 7.62 -4.95 24.29
C LEU A 30 8.03 -5.18 22.83
N CYS A 31 7.26 -5.97 22.06
CA CYS A 31 7.50 -6.12 20.63
C CYS A 31 7.19 -4.83 19.85
N CYS A 32 6.21 -4.03 20.27
CA CYS A 32 5.93 -2.73 19.66
C CYS A 32 7.10 -1.76 19.87
N ASP A 33 7.58 -1.66 21.10
CA ASP A 33 8.76 -0.84 21.45
C ASP A 33 9.99 -1.26 20.66
N MET A 34 10.20 -2.57 20.47
CA MET A 34 11.27 -3.10 19.62
C MET A 34 11.16 -2.58 18.17
N ILE A 35 9.96 -2.59 17.59
CA ILE A 35 9.75 -2.13 16.22
C ILE A 35 10.12 -0.64 16.13
N ASP A 36 9.69 0.18 17.09
CA ASP A 36 10.00 1.61 17.09
C ASP A 36 11.51 1.86 17.18
N VAL A 37 12.22 1.16 18.08
CA VAL A 37 13.69 1.25 18.17
C VAL A 37 14.35 0.89 16.83
N VAL A 38 13.91 -0.19 16.18
CA VAL A 38 14.49 -0.62 14.90
C VAL A 38 14.23 0.39 13.79
N VAL A 39 13.00 0.91 13.71
CA VAL A 39 12.60 1.88 12.69
C VAL A 39 13.34 3.21 12.89
N ASP A 40 13.41 3.70 14.13
CA ASP A 40 14.09 4.96 14.46
C ASP A 40 15.60 4.90 14.17
N VAL A 41 16.24 3.79 14.50
CA VAL A 41 17.66 3.57 14.18
C VAL A 41 17.87 3.46 12.66
N ALA A 42 17.00 2.73 11.96
CA ALA A 42 17.06 2.62 10.50
C ALA A 42 16.88 3.99 9.82
N ALA A 43 15.98 4.83 10.32
CA ALA A 43 15.74 6.16 9.77
C ALA A 43 16.98 7.07 9.79
N ILE A 44 17.89 6.87 10.75
CA ILE A 44 19.13 7.66 10.88
C ILE A 44 20.25 7.10 9.98
N TYR A 45 20.38 5.76 9.93
CA TYR A 45 21.58 5.12 9.39
C TYR A 45 21.38 4.37 8.06
N THR A 46 20.15 4.17 7.60
CA THR A 46 19.89 3.58 6.29
C THR A 46 20.11 4.66 5.20
N PRO A 47 21.02 4.45 4.24
CA PRO A 47 21.29 5.43 3.20
C PRO A 47 20.03 5.70 2.38
N GLN A 48 19.50 6.93 2.42
CA GLN A 48 18.32 7.30 1.65
C GLN A 48 18.67 7.36 0.17
N SER A 49 18.35 6.29 -0.56
CA SER A 49 18.57 6.26 -2.00
C SER A 49 17.51 7.09 -2.73
N ASN A 50 16.32 7.23 -2.12
CA ASN A 50 15.24 8.13 -2.49
C ASN A 50 14.43 8.44 -1.21
N PHE A 51 13.87 9.65 -1.06
CA PHE A 51 13.17 10.15 0.14
C PHE A 51 11.87 9.39 0.55
N VAL A 52 11.68 8.16 0.08
CA VAL A 52 10.53 7.29 0.37
C VAL A 52 11.04 5.86 0.52
N ASP A 53 11.96 5.62 1.45
CA ASP A 53 12.28 4.25 1.84
C ASP A 53 11.27 3.80 2.92
N PRO A 54 10.68 2.61 2.79
CA PRO A 54 9.71 2.10 3.75
C PRO A 54 10.34 1.90 5.14
N PRO A 55 9.53 1.93 6.22
CA PRO A 55 10.03 1.84 7.60
C PRO A 55 10.82 0.56 7.88
N VAL A 56 10.54 -0.51 7.13
CA VAL A 56 11.30 -1.76 7.13
C VAL A 56 11.53 -2.24 5.70
N SER A 57 12.54 -3.08 5.51
CA SER A 57 12.82 -3.78 4.26
C SER A 57 12.90 -5.29 4.51
N GLU A 58 12.95 -6.05 3.43
CA GLU A 58 13.21 -7.48 3.46
C GLU A 58 14.57 -7.89 4.05
N GLN A 59 15.50 -6.93 4.16
CA GLN A 59 16.83 -7.12 4.73
C GLN A 59 16.88 -6.66 6.19
N THR A 60 15.82 -6.01 6.68
CA THR A 60 15.76 -5.54 8.06
C THR A 60 15.80 -6.72 9.00
N GLY A 61 16.77 -6.71 9.90
CA GLY A 61 16.92 -7.69 10.95
C GLY A 61 17.48 -7.05 12.20
N ALA A 62 16.92 -7.41 13.36
CA ALA A 62 17.39 -6.94 14.64
C ALA A 62 17.30 -8.05 15.68
N THR A 63 18.23 -8.04 16.63
CA THR A 63 18.22 -8.91 17.80
C THR A 63 18.53 -8.05 19.01
N ILE A 64 17.68 -8.07 20.02
CA ILE A 64 17.89 -7.36 21.29
C ILE A 64 17.94 -8.41 22.40
N ILE A 65 19.09 -8.52 23.05
CA ILE A 65 19.28 -9.43 24.20
C ILE A 65 18.83 -8.69 25.46
N LEU A 66 17.97 -9.34 26.25
CA LEU A 66 17.42 -8.83 27.50
C LEU A 66 18.21 -9.37 28.69
N ASN A 67 18.07 -8.75 29.86
CA ASN A 67 18.80 -9.11 31.08
C ASN A 67 18.24 -10.33 31.84
N ASN A 68 17.42 -11.15 31.18
CA ASN A 68 16.70 -12.28 31.77
C ASN A 68 16.77 -13.55 30.90
N ASP A 69 17.91 -13.76 30.22
CA ASP A 69 18.18 -14.90 29.33
C ASP A 69 17.20 -15.00 28.14
N ARG A 70 16.60 -13.87 27.77
CA ARG A 70 15.69 -13.75 26.63
C ARG A 70 16.28 -12.86 25.54
N ALA A 71 15.81 -13.08 24.32
CA ALA A 71 16.10 -12.23 23.19
C ALA A 71 14.82 -11.92 22.41
N LEU A 72 14.70 -10.67 22.00
CA LEU A 72 13.75 -10.25 20.97
C LEU A 72 14.44 -10.37 19.62
N TYR A 73 13.78 -11.02 18.68
CA TYR A 73 14.29 -11.26 17.34
C TYR A 73 13.30 -10.74 16.31
N LEU A 74 13.74 -9.83 15.45
CA LEU A 74 12.93 -9.20 14.43
C LEU A 74 13.54 -9.45 13.05
N ARG A 75 12.67 -9.79 12.09
CA ARG A 75 13.02 -9.88 10.67
C ARG A 75 11.90 -9.33 9.79
N GLY A 76 12.25 -8.47 8.84
CA GLY A 76 11.33 -7.91 7.86
C GLY A 76 10.88 -8.97 6.85
N VAL A 77 9.56 -9.05 6.61
CA VAL A 77 8.95 -9.94 5.62
C VAL A 77 8.81 -9.22 4.29
N ASN A 78 8.34 -7.97 4.34
CA ASN A 78 8.29 -7.03 3.21
C ASN A 78 8.36 -5.60 3.76
N GLN A 79 8.01 -4.61 2.94
CA GLN A 79 8.09 -3.20 3.32
C GLN A 79 7.08 -2.73 4.38
N TYR A 80 6.12 -3.57 4.77
CA TYR A 80 5.06 -3.24 5.74
C TYR A 80 5.00 -4.23 6.90
N MET A 81 5.46 -5.46 6.69
CA MET A 81 5.33 -6.55 7.63
C MET A 81 6.67 -6.98 8.20
N ALA A 82 6.69 -7.24 9.51
CA ALA A 82 7.83 -7.82 10.20
C ALA A 82 7.38 -8.97 11.11
N LEU A 83 8.21 -10.01 11.18
CA LEU A 83 8.08 -11.07 12.18
C LEU A 83 8.90 -10.66 13.40
N ALA A 84 8.26 -10.56 14.56
CA ALA A 84 8.89 -10.33 15.85
C ALA A 84 8.68 -11.55 16.76
N CYS A 85 9.75 -12.04 17.37
CA CYS A 85 9.75 -13.23 18.20
C CYS A 85 10.39 -12.94 19.56
N LEU A 86 9.80 -13.48 20.62
CA LEU A 86 10.45 -13.62 21.92
C LEU A 86 10.99 -15.04 22.02
N MET A 87 12.28 -15.18 22.33
CA MET A 87 12.96 -16.47 22.42
C MET A 87 13.97 -16.47 23.57
N TYR A 88 14.46 -17.65 23.94
CA TYR A 88 15.59 -17.77 24.86
C TYR A 88 16.91 -17.37 24.18
N GLU A 89 17.80 -16.70 24.91
CA GLU A 89 19.11 -16.27 24.41
C GLU A 89 19.96 -17.45 23.92
N GLU A 90 19.97 -18.57 24.65
CA GLU A 90 20.67 -19.82 24.25
C GLU A 90 20.26 -20.29 22.84
N SER A 91 19.05 -19.96 22.38
CA SER A 91 18.61 -20.36 21.03
C SER A 91 19.28 -19.61 19.91
N LEU A 92 19.92 -18.47 20.20
CA LEU A 92 20.74 -17.74 19.25
C LEU A 92 21.98 -18.54 18.83
N GLU A 93 22.42 -19.55 19.60
CA GLU A 93 23.47 -20.49 19.18
C GLU A 93 23.09 -21.25 17.89
N LYS A 94 21.79 -21.38 17.62
CA LYS A 94 21.23 -22.06 16.44
C LYS A 94 20.77 -21.06 15.36
N MET A 95 21.35 -19.85 15.33
CA MET A 95 20.94 -18.77 14.42
C MET A 95 20.79 -19.22 12.96
N GLY A 96 21.71 -20.03 12.44
CA GLY A 96 21.63 -20.51 11.05
C GLY A 96 20.36 -21.30 10.72
N LEU A 97 19.87 -22.11 11.67
CA LEU A 97 18.60 -22.84 11.50
C LEU A 97 17.39 -21.92 11.63
N ILE A 98 17.47 -20.93 12.52
CA ILE A 98 16.42 -19.93 12.71
C ILE A 98 16.25 -19.10 11.43
N GLU A 99 17.36 -18.62 10.86
CA GLU A 99 17.34 -17.85 9.61
C GLU A 99 16.88 -18.69 8.43
N PHE A 100 17.30 -19.96 8.32
CA PHE A 100 16.77 -20.87 7.31
C PHE A 100 15.25 -21.03 7.41
N ASN A 101 14.74 -21.31 8.61
CA ASN A 101 13.30 -21.45 8.83
C ASN A 101 12.55 -20.15 8.56
N PHE A 102 13.13 -18.99 8.94
CA PHE A 102 12.57 -17.68 8.62
C PHE A 102 12.45 -17.48 7.11
N CYS A 103 13.47 -17.83 6.32
CA CYS A 103 13.40 -17.75 4.86
C CYS A 103 12.26 -18.60 4.29
N VAL A 104 12.05 -19.82 4.81
CA VAL A 104 10.92 -20.67 4.39
C VAL A 104 9.58 -19.99 4.69
N ILE A 105 9.41 -19.43 5.90
CA ILE A 105 8.19 -18.71 6.30
C ILE A 105 7.97 -17.47 5.42
N LYS A 106 9.00 -16.65 5.23
CA LYS A 106 8.96 -15.43 4.42
C LYS A 106 8.50 -15.75 2.99
N ASN A 107 9.12 -16.75 2.35
CA ASN A 107 8.78 -17.15 0.98
C ASN A 107 7.33 -17.63 0.88
N ALA A 108 6.85 -18.40 1.85
CA ALA A 108 5.46 -18.87 1.88
C ALA A 108 4.47 -17.70 2.05
N LEU A 109 4.76 -16.76 2.95
CA LEU A 109 3.92 -15.57 3.17
C LEU A 109 3.86 -14.68 1.94
N GLN A 110 4.98 -14.43 1.27
CA GLN A 110 5.04 -13.63 0.05
C GLN A 110 4.21 -14.28 -1.08
N GLN A 111 4.37 -15.59 -1.30
CA GLN A 111 3.57 -16.33 -2.29
C GLN A 111 2.06 -16.26 -2.01
N MET A 112 1.66 -16.45 -0.76
CA MET A 112 0.25 -16.33 -0.35
C MET A 112 -0.30 -14.93 -0.65
N LEU A 113 0.47 -13.89 -0.35
CA LEU A 113 0.06 -12.50 -0.56
C LEU A 113 -0.09 -12.16 -2.04
N GLU A 114 0.83 -12.65 -2.88
CA GLU A 114 0.78 -12.50 -4.34
C GLU A 114 -0.47 -13.14 -4.94
N LEU A 115 -0.81 -14.38 -4.52
CA LEU A 115 -2.01 -15.06 -4.98
C LEU A 115 -3.27 -14.28 -4.60
N ASN A 116 -3.37 -13.82 -3.35
CA ASN A 116 -4.52 -13.03 -2.90
C ASN A 116 -4.68 -11.73 -3.72
N GLN A 117 -3.59 -11.04 -4.05
CA GLN A 117 -3.65 -9.86 -4.91
C GLN A 117 -4.12 -10.19 -6.33
N GLN A 118 -3.71 -11.32 -6.90
CA GLN A 118 -4.17 -11.75 -8.20
C GLN A 118 -5.67 -12.08 -8.21
N HIS A 119 -6.16 -12.77 -7.17
CA HIS A 119 -7.58 -13.04 -7.00
C HIS A 119 -8.40 -11.76 -6.91
N ALA A 120 -8.02 -10.83 -6.03
CA ALA A 120 -8.70 -9.54 -5.89
C ALA A 120 -8.71 -8.73 -7.20
N LYS A 121 -7.60 -8.71 -7.95
CA LYS A 121 -7.52 -8.04 -9.26
C LYS A 121 -8.46 -8.67 -10.29
N ARG A 122 -8.56 -10.01 -10.31
CA ARG A 122 -9.45 -10.74 -11.23
C ARG A 122 -10.92 -10.46 -10.90
N GLU A 123 -11.28 -10.47 -9.62
CA GLU A 123 -12.64 -10.13 -9.18
C GLU A 123 -13.02 -8.71 -9.57
N LEU A 124 -12.12 -7.74 -9.31
CA LEU A 124 -12.34 -6.35 -9.71
C LEU A 124 -12.49 -6.21 -11.24
N ALA A 125 -11.64 -6.88 -12.03
CA ALA A 125 -11.72 -6.86 -13.48
C ALA A 125 -13.05 -7.43 -14.01
N ALA A 126 -13.55 -8.51 -13.38
CA ALA A 126 -14.84 -9.12 -13.73
C ALA A 126 -16.03 -8.18 -13.42
N LEU A 127 -15.96 -7.43 -12.32
CA LEU A 127 -16.99 -6.43 -11.99
C LEU A 127 -17.03 -5.27 -12.99
N LEU A 128 -15.86 -4.81 -13.46
CA LEU A 128 -15.77 -3.72 -14.45
C LEU A 128 -16.25 -4.13 -15.85
N THR A 129 -16.20 -5.41 -16.20
CA THR A 129 -16.70 -5.92 -17.49
C THR A 129 -18.23 -6.07 -17.54
N HIS A 130 -18.91 -6.03 -16.38
CA HIS A 130 -20.36 -6.16 -16.27
C HIS A 130 -21.12 -4.83 -16.09
N GLN A 131 -20.55 -3.67 -16.48
CA GLN A 131 -21.38 -2.47 -16.60
C GLN A 131 -22.43 -2.68 -17.70
N PRO A 132 -23.74 -2.46 -17.43
CA PRO A 132 -24.73 -2.46 -18.48
C PRO A 132 -24.41 -1.31 -19.43
N SER A 133 -24.31 -1.62 -20.72
CA SER A 133 -24.35 -0.61 -21.77
C SER A 133 -25.57 0.28 -21.51
N SER A 134 -25.38 1.58 -21.35
CA SER A 134 -26.47 2.53 -21.55
C SER A 134 -26.99 2.31 -22.96
N ASP A 135 -28.15 1.68 -23.09
CA ASP A 135 -28.82 1.55 -24.38
C ASP A 135 -28.93 2.94 -25.02
N PRO A 136 -28.65 3.09 -26.32
CA PRO A 136 -28.91 4.35 -27.00
C PRO A 136 -30.40 4.66 -26.86
N ILE A 137 -30.72 5.84 -26.35
CA ILE A 137 -32.09 6.38 -26.37
C ILE A 137 -32.55 6.33 -27.84
N PRO A 138 -33.71 5.72 -28.18
CA PRO A 138 -34.22 5.76 -29.54
C PRO A 138 -34.35 7.23 -29.95
N GLU A 139 -33.72 7.60 -31.08
CA GLU A 139 -33.99 8.88 -31.71
C GLU A 139 -35.47 8.89 -32.10
N ASP A 140 -36.29 9.64 -31.36
CA ASP A 140 -37.66 9.92 -31.76
C ASP A 140 -37.60 10.60 -33.13
N GLU A 141 -38.18 9.97 -34.15
CA GLU A 141 -38.32 10.56 -35.48
C GLU A 141 -39.08 11.89 -35.35
N GLU A 142 -38.41 13.00 -35.65
CA GLU A 142 -39.09 14.29 -35.75
C GLU A 142 -40.13 14.23 -36.88
N PRO A 143 -41.36 14.73 -36.65
CA PRO A 143 -42.36 14.77 -37.69
C PRO A 143 -41.94 15.80 -38.75
N VAL A 144 -41.92 15.36 -40.00
CA VAL A 144 -41.72 16.20 -41.19
C VAL A 144 -42.81 17.27 -41.22
N ASN A 145 -42.45 18.51 -40.91
CA ASN A 145 -43.32 19.66 -41.13
C ASN A 145 -43.13 20.14 -42.58
N GLU A 146 -43.97 19.66 -43.48
CA GLU A 146 -44.25 20.37 -44.73
C GLU A 146 -45.14 21.57 -44.40
N LEU A 147 -44.65 22.78 -44.63
CA LEU A 147 -45.47 23.95 -44.97
C LEU A 147 -44.59 25.02 -45.62
N ASP A 148 -44.65 25.05 -46.95
CA ASP A 148 -44.29 26.17 -47.81
C ASP A 148 -45.22 27.36 -47.55
N SER A 149 -44.67 28.55 -47.30
CA SER A 149 -45.14 29.77 -47.98
C SER A 149 -44.21 30.97 -47.73
N SER A 150 -43.59 31.41 -48.83
CA SER A 150 -43.23 32.78 -49.21
C SER A 150 -43.49 33.95 -48.24
N GLY A 151 -42.47 34.76 -47.99
CA GLY A 151 -42.59 36.13 -47.50
C GLY A 151 -41.24 36.83 -47.49
N LYS A 152 -41.05 37.82 -48.38
CA LYS A 152 -39.89 38.71 -48.43
C LYS A 152 -39.93 39.72 -47.29
N ASP A 153 -38.78 40.15 -46.78
CA ASP A 153 -38.25 41.52 -46.96
C ASP A 153 -37.07 41.82 -46.00
N GLU A 154 -36.23 42.70 -46.51
CA GLU A 154 -34.97 43.32 -46.10
C GLU A 154 -34.92 43.82 -44.62
N ASP A 155 -33.76 43.73 -43.95
CA ASP A 155 -32.79 44.85 -43.87
C ASP A 155 -31.52 44.45 -43.09
N GLY A 156 -30.39 45.11 -43.38
CA GLY A 156 -29.06 44.77 -42.86
C GLY A 156 -28.71 45.34 -41.47
N GLN A 157 -27.59 44.88 -40.89
CA GLN A 157 -26.48 45.72 -40.41
C GLN A 157 -25.32 44.86 -39.86
N GLU A 158 -24.09 45.12 -40.35
CA GLU A 158 -22.81 44.66 -39.81
C GLU A 158 -22.39 45.45 -38.56
N VAL A 159 -21.79 44.82 -37.53
CA VAL A 159 -20.73 45.34 -36.62
C VAL A 159 -20.05 44.11 -35.95
N SER A 160 -18.84 43.67 -36.32
CA SER A 160 -17.48 44.10 -35.92
C SER A 160 -17.08 43.82 -34.44
N ASP A 161 -16.15 42.87 -34.32
CA ASP A 161 -14.93 42.76 -33.51
C ASP A 161 -14.92 42.81 -31.96
N GLY A 162 -14.22 41.81 -31.39
CA GLY A 162 -13.39 42.02 -30.19
C GLY A 162 -13.25 40.85 -29.21
N GLU A 163 -12.38 39.87 -29.49
CA GLU A 163 -11.77 39.06 -28.43
C GLU A 163 -10.70 39.88 -27.68
N PRO A 164 -10.42 39.54 -26.40
CA PRO A 164 -9.02 39.34 -26.06
C PRO A 164 -8.75 38.11 -25.20
N GLN A 165 -7.76 37.33 -25.69
CA GLN A 165 -6.99 36.31 -24.99
C GLN A 165 -6.24 36.89 -23.77
N TYR A 166 -6.27 36.18 -22.63
CA TYR A 166 -5.32 36.41 -21.53
C TYR A 166 -4.17 35.38 -21.58
N LYS A 167 -2.95 35.92 -21.70
CA LYS A 167 -1.67 35.21 -21.81
C LYS A 167 -1.15 34.71 -20.45
N ASN A 168 -0.51 33.54 -20.50
CA ASN A 168 0.33 32.95 -19.46
C ASN A 168 1.47 33.88 -19.00
N ARG A 169 1.77 33.86 -17.70
CA ARG A 169 3.03 34.35 -17.12
C ARG A 169 3.78 33.20 -16.47
N ASP A 170 4.87 32.80 -17.12
CA ASP A 170 6.05 32.21 -16.48
C ASP A 170 6.86 33.29 -15.74
N VAL A 171 7.87 32.84 -14.97
CA VAL A 171 8.94 33.55 -14.21
C VAL A 171 8.67 33.50 -12.70
N ARG A 172 9.53 32.96 -11.81
CA ARG A 172 11.01 32.89 -11.79
C ARG A 172 11.51 31.78 -10.86
N ARG A 173 12.67 31.21 -11.20
CA ARG A 173 13.57 30.45 -10.32
C ARG A 173 14.19 31.36 -9.27
N GLU A 174 14.30 30.87 -8.04
CA GLU A 174 15.46 31.05 -7.15
C GLU A 174 15.77 29.71 -6.49
#